data_AF-A0A6L9INL6-F1
#
_entry.id   AF-A0A6L9INL6-F1
#
_cell.length_a   1.000
_cell.length_b   1.000
_cell.length_c   1.000
_cell.angle_alpha   90.00
_cell.angle_beta   90.00
_cell.angle_gamma   90.00
#
_symmetry.space_group_name_H-M   'P 1'
#
loop_
_entity.id
_entity.type
_entity.pdbx_description
1 polymer ?
#
loop_
_entity_poly.entity_id
_entity_poly.type
_entity_poly.pdbx_seq_one_letter_code
_entity_poly.pdbx_strand_id
1 'polypeptide(L)'
;MTRRHRPPSPSIRQQIEALRRERRLAPLRAQQTALARILDDLNAVGALEVVRDTRFSPRLCHGPRGIDGLTPVPWVAAVIWHRPAGYFGYKTLTLLGVWAYHAADGAEAPPVLSVGAKQLSYSAPFFDPEAYHKLIRRGYDVYYRDDGAPPAEAKRCAVLTYTPDERLALREALAAALLACAQ
;
A
#
# COMPACT_ATOMS: atom_id res chain seq x y z
N MET A 1 8.33 -19.41 -41.57
CA MET A 1 7.03 -19.75 -40.95
C MET A 1 7.26 -20.18 -39.50
N THR A 2 7.12 -19.26 -38.55
CA THR A 2 7.36 -19.52 -37.12
C THR A 2 6.09 -20.13 -36.50
N ARG A 3 6.11 -21.44 -36.23
CA ARG A 3 5.02 -22.13 -35.51
C ARG A 3 4.89 -21.52 -34.11
N ARG A 4 3.78 -20.84 -33.84
CA ARG A 4 3.42 -20.36 -32.50
C ARG A 4 3.24 -21.58 -31.59
N HIS A 5 4.16 -21.76 -30.64
CA HIS A 5 4.06 -22.78 -29.62
C HIS A 5 2.88 -22.42 -28.69
N ARG A 6 1.76 -23.12 -28.80
CA ARG A 6 0.66 -23.01 -27.85
C ARG A 6 1.12 -23.68 -26.55
N PRO A 7 1.07 -23.00 -25.38
CA PRO A 7 1.39 -23.64 -24.12
C PRO A 7 0.41 -24.81 -23.86
N PRO A 8 0.85 -25.89 -23.20
CA PRO A 8 -0.01 -27.03 -22.90
C PRO A 8 -1.15 -26.60 -21.97
N SER A 9 -2.36 -27.08 -22.26
CA SER A 9 -3.53 -26.84 -21.40
C SER A 9 -3.28 -27.39 -20.00
N PRO A 10 -3.61 -26.64 -18.92
CA PRO A 10 -3.43 -27.13 -17.57
C PRO A 10 -4.27 -28.40 -17.35
N SER A 11 -3.69 -29.38 -16.65
CA SER A 11 -4.39 -30.62 -16.32
C SER A 11 -5.62 -30.36 -15.45
N ILE A 12 -6.61 -31.24 -15.49
CA ILE A 12 -7.84 -31.14 -14.68
C ILE A 12 -7.52 -30.98 -13.18
N ARG A 13 -6.45 -31.64 -12.69
CA ARG A 13 -5.99 -31.52 -11.30
C ARG A 13 -5.53 -30.09 -10.97
N GLN A 14 -4.73 -29.47 -11.85
CA GLN A 14 -4.29 -28.09 -11.69
C GLN A 14 -5.48 -27.10 -11.73
N GLN A 15 -6.48 -27.38 -12.58
CA GLN A 15 -7.71 -26.57 -12.61
C GLN A 15 -8.51 -26.68 -11.31
N ILE A 16 -8.67 -27.89 -10.77
CA ILE A 16 -9.37 -28.12 -9.49
C ILE A 16 -8.64 -27.42 -8.33
N GLU A 17 -7.31 -27.52 -8.28
CA GLU A 17 -6.50 -26.83 -7.26
C GLU A 17 -6.60 -25.31 -7.37
N ALA A 18 -6.56 -24.77 -8.59
CA ALA A 18 -6.76 -23.34 -8.83
C ALA A 18 -8.14 -22.87 -8.36
N LEU A 19 -9.20 -23.61 -8.69
CA LEU A 19 -10.57 -23.32 -8.26
C LEU A 19 -10.75 -23.40 -6.74
N ARG A 20 -10.12 -24.40 -6.09
CA ARG A 20 -10.14 -24.51 -4.62
C ARG A 20 -9.42 -23.34 -3.97
N ARG A 21 -8.26 -22.95 -4.50
CA ARG A 21 -7.52 -21.78 -4.04
C ARG A 21 -8.34 -20.50 -4.21
N GLU A 22 -8.97 -20.33 -5.36
CA GLU A 22 -9.82 -19.16 -5.63
C GLU A 22 -11.00 -19.08 -4.68
N ARG A 23 -11.73 -20.19 -4.48
CA ARG A 23 -12.84 -20.25 -3.51
C ARG A 23 -12.39 -19.93 -2.09
N ARG A 24 -11.20 -20.39 -1.68
CA ARG A 24 -10.64 -20.10 -0.35
C ARG A 24 -10.27 -18.62 -0.19
N LEU A 25 -9.78 -17.98 -1.25
CA LEU A 25 -9.36 -16.57 -1.21
C LEU A 25 -10.52 -15.58 -1.46
N ALA A 26 -11.62 -16.02 -2.05
CA ALA A 26 -12.80 -15.19 -2.33
C ALA A 26 -13.31 -14.37 -1.14
N PRO A 27 -13.52 -14.93 0.07
CA PRO A 27 -13.97 -14.14 1.22
C PRO A 27 -12.96 -13.07 1.65
N LEU A 28 -11.66 -13.39 1.61
CA LEU A 28 -10.60 -12.45 1.95
C LEU A 28 -10.53 -11.29 0.95
N ARG A 29 -10.73 -11.57 -0.34
CA ARG A 29 -10.81 -10.52 -1.39
C ARG A 29 -12.07 -9.67 -1.25
N ALA A 30 -13.20 -10.26 -0.85
CA ALA A 30 -14.40 -9.49 -0.55
C ALA A 30 -14.17 -8.52 0.61
N GLN A 31 -13.44 -8.94 1.66
CA GLN A 31 -13.03 -8.06 2.75
C GLN A 31 -12.11 -6.93 2.24
N GLN A 32 -11.12 -7.21 1.40
CA GLN A 32 -10.28 -6.16 0.78
C GLN A 32 -11.14 -5.15 0.00
N THR A 33 -12.12 -5.60 -0.78
CA THR A 33 -13.02 -4.68 -1.49
C THR A 33 -13.80 -3.79 -0.52
N ALA A 34 -14.24 -4.32 0.62
CA ALA A 34 -14.90 -3.51 1.65
C ALA A 34 -13.95 -2.49 2.30
N LEU A 35 -12.71 -2.89 2.63
CA LEU A 35 -11.67 -2.02 3.17
C LEU A 35 -11.25 -0.92 2.18
N ALA A 36 -11.15 -1.26 0.89
CA ALA A 36 -10.86 -0.28 -0.17
C ALA A 36 -11.95 0.79 -0.24
N ARG A 37 -13.23 0.39 -0.18
CA ARG A 37 -14.35 1.33 -0.14
C ARG A 37 -14.28 2.26 1.05
N ILE A 38 -13.84 1.79 2.22
CA ILE A 38 -13.65 2.65 3.40
C ILE A 38 -12.59 3.71 3.13
N LEU A 39 -11.46 3.35 2.50
CA LEU A 39 -10.42 4.33 2.16
C LEU A 39 -10.90 5.35 1.12
N ASP A 40 -11.69 4.92 0.13
CA ASP A 40 -12.33 5.80 -0.84
C ASP A 40 -13.36 6.72 -0.16
N ASP A 41 -14.17 6.16 0.74
CA ASP A 41 -15.13 6.86 1.58
C ASP A 41 -14.45 7.88 2.50
N LEU A 42 -13.18 7.72 2.84
CA LEU A 42 -12.40 8.68 3.61
C LEU A 42 -11.53 9.60 2.75
N ASN A 43 -11.66 9.52 1.42
CA ASN A 43 -10.83 10.27 0.46
C ASN A 43 -9.32 10.15 0.77
N ALA A 44 -8.86 8.95 1.15
CA ALA A 44 -7.48 8.71 1.55
C ALA A 44 -6.47 9.09 0.45
N VAL A 45 -6.83 8.81 -0.81
CA VAL A 45 -6.02 9.18 -1.99
C VAL A 45 -5.90 10.70 -2.09
N GLY A 46 -7.01 11.45 -2.03
CA GLY A 46 -6.97 12.91 -2.08
C GLY A 46 -6.20 13.54 -0.92
N ALA A 47 -6.32 12.99 0.30
CA ALA A 47 -5.52 13.44 1.43
C ALA A 47 -4.01 13.26 1.20
N LEU A 48 -3.60 12.15 0.58
CA LEU A 48 -2.20 11.91 0.20
C LEU A 48 -1.72 12.80 -0.94
N GLU A 49 -2.58 13.17 -1.88
CA GLU A 49 -2.23 14.16 -2.91
C GLU A 49 -1.90 15.52 -2.30
N VAL A 50 -2.67 15.96 -1.30
CA VAL A 50 -2.37 17.20 -0.55
C VAL A 50 -1.00 17.11 0.14
N VAL A 51 -0.68 15.98 0.78
CA VAL A 51 0.63 15.76 1.38
C VAL A 51 1.74 15.81 0.32
N ARG A 52 1.54 15.15 -0.82
CA ARG A 52 2.49 15.12 -1.93
C ARG A 52 2.76 16.52 -2.49
N ASP A 53 1.72 17.32 -2.63
CA ASP A 53 1.75 18.62 -3.30
C ASP A 53 2.09 19.78 -2.35
N THR A 54 2.46 19.45 -1.10
CA THR A 54 2.90 20.45 -0.11
C THR A 54 4.11 21.22 -0.65
N ARG A 55 3.91 22.53 -0.87
CA ARG A 55 4.85 23.44 -1.53
C ARG A 55 6.20 23.46 -0.81
N PHE A 56 7.30 23.43 -1.58
CA PHE A 56 8.70 23.45 -1.10
C PHE A 56 9.21 22.19 -0.39
N SER A 57 8.57 21.04 -0.57
CA SER A 57 9.12 19.79 -0.07
C SER A 57 10.48 19.47 -0.74
N PRO A 58 11.57 19.26 0.04
CA PRO A 58 12.86 18.79 -0.51
C PRO A 58 12.81 17.29 -0.89
N ARG A 59 11.62 16.67 -0.84
CA ARG A 59 11.42 15.24 -1.03
C ARG A 59 10.84 14.99 -2.43
N LEU A 60 11.42 14.02 -3.11
CA LEU A 60 10.86 13.51 -4.37
C LEU A 60 9.77 12.50 -4.01
N CYS A 61 8.52 12.87 -4.27
CA CYS A 61 7.34 12.08 -3.94
C CYS A 61 6.74 11.38 -5.17
N HIS A 62 6.18 10.19 -4.96
CA HIS A 62 5.55 9.37 -5.98
C HIS A 62 4.29 8.70 -5.42
N GLY A 63 3.30 8.48 -6.28
CA GLY A 63 1.95 8.06 -5.88
C GLY A 63 0.98 9.24 -5.88
N PRO A 64 -0.19 9.13 -5.21
CA PRO A 64 -0.64 8.00 -4.40
C PRO A 64 -0.89 6.71 -5.18
N ARG A 65 -0.85 5.56 -4.50
CA ARG A 65 -1.15 4.23 -5.07
C ARG A 65 -1.88 3.36 -4.05
N GLY A 66 -2.81 2.56 -4.55
CA GLY A 66 -3.43 1.46 -3.80
C GLY A 66 -2.52 0.24 -3.76
N ILE A 67 -2.34 -0.33 -2.57
CA ILE A 67 -1.64 -1.59 -2.33
C ILE A 67 -2.50 -2.45 -1.41
N ASP A 68 -2.35 -3.77 -1.49
CA ASP A 68 -3.16 -4.69 -0.71
C ASP A 68 -2.37 -5.97 -0.38
N GLY A 69 -2.82 -6.65 0.66
CA GLY A 69 -2.27 -7.94 1.05
C GLY A 69 -3.28 -8.79 1.82
N LEU A 70 -3.03 -10.09 1.85
CA LEU A 70 -3.92 -11.09 2.45
C LEU A 70 -3.40 -11.66 3.77
N THR A 71 -2.14 -11.40 4.12
CA THR A 71 -1.45 -12.00 5.28
C THR A 71 -0.81 -10.94 6.17
N PRO A 72 -0.82 -11.10 7.52
CA PRO A 72 -1.48 -12.19 8.26
C PRO A 72 -3.01 -12.09 8.27
N VAL A 73 -3.55 -10.89 8.08
CA VAL A 73 -4.98 -10.61 7.84
C VAL A 73 -5.13 -9.79 6.56
N PRO A 74 -6.29 -9.78 5.90
CA PRO A 74 -6.51 -8.92 4.75
C PRO A 74 -6.40 -7.44 5.12
N TRP A 75 -5.67 -6.70 4.31
CA TRP A 75 -5.47 -5.27 4.45
C TRP A 75 -5.45 -4.61 3.08
N VAL A 76 -5.81 -3.33 3.07
CA VAL A 76 -5.69 -2.43 1.91
C VAL A 76 -5.06 -1.15 2.38
N ALA A 77 -4.25 -0.51 1.56
CA ALA A 77 -3.62 0.75 1.87
C ALA A 77 -3.64 1.72 0.69
N ALA A 78 -3.67 3.00 1.02
CA ALA A 78 -3.31 4.08 0.12
C ALA A 78 -1.98 4.66 0.61
N VAL A 79 -1.00 4.75 -0.28
CA VAL A 79 0.38 5.13 0.09
C VAL A 79 1.01 6.08 -0.92
N ILE A 80 1.97 6.85 -0.44
CA ILE A 80 2.96 7.57 -1.24
C ILE A 80 4.36 7.12 -0.85
N TRP A 81 5.26 7.15 -1.82
CA TRP A 81 6.68 6.98 -1.58
C TRP A 81 7.36 8.33 -1.67
N HIS A 82 8.25 8.62 -0.73
CA HIS A 82 9.07 9.81 -0.82
C HIS A 82 10.51 9.54 -0.40
N ARG A 83 11.44 10.29 -0.96
CA ARG A 83 12.85 10.23 -0.61
C ARG A 83 13.47 11.61 -0.57
N PRO A 84 14.56 11.83 0.18
CA PRO A 84 15.33 13.07 0.08
C PRO A 84 15.79 13.33 -1.36
N ALA A 85 15.83 14.58 -1.78
CA ALA A 85 16.53 14.97 -3.00
C ALA A 85 18.06 14.75 -2.86
N GLY A 86 18.74 14.69 -4.00
CA GLY A 86 20.20 14.60 -4.05
C GLY A 86 20.74 13.21 -4.42
N TYR A 87 22.06 13.17 -4.65
CA TYR A 87 22.76 12.04 -5.24
C TYR A 87 22.63 10.73 -4.42
N PHE A 88 22.66 10.82 -3.10
CA PHE A 88 22.53 9.67 -2.20
C PHE A 88 21.10 9.42 -1.68
N GLY A 89 20.11 10.19 -2.14
CA GLY A 89 18.72 10.07 -1.70
C GLY A 89 18.05 8.75 -2.06
N TYR A 90 18.67 7.91 -2.91
CA TYR A 90 18.17 6.57 -3.23
C TYR A 90 18.44 5.52 -2.13
N LYS A 91 19.28 5.81 -1.14
CA LYS A 91 19.60 4.81 -0.09
C LYS A 91 18.41 4.51 0.81
N THR A 92 17.57 5.52 1.03
CA THR A 92 16.43 5.46 1.93
C THR A 92 15.19 5.96 1.22
N LEU A 93 14.15 5.13 1.24
CA LEU A 93 12.82 5.47 0.77
C LEU A 93 11.86 5.42 1.94
N THR A 94 11.02 6.42 2.08
CA THR A 94 9.94 6.39 3.06
C THR A 94 8.64 6.04 2.35
N LEU A 95 7.96 5.03 2.84
CA LEU A 95 6.55 4.77 2.52
C LEU A 95 5.70 5.42 3.59
N LEU A 96 4.88 6.39 3.20
CA LEU A 96 3.88 7.03 4.05
C LEU A 96 2.50 6.64 3.54
N GLY A 97 1.56 6.35 4.44
CA GLY A 97 0.20 6.09 4.01
C GLY A 97 -0.78 5.82 5.13
N VAL A 98 -1.92 5.30 4.70
CA VAL A 98 -2.98 4.78 5.55
C VAL A 98 -3.30 3.36 5.15
N TRP A 99 -3.40 2.48 6.14
CA TRP A 99 -3.77 1.08 5.99
C TRP A 99 -5.09 0.83 6.71
N ALA A 100 -6.04 0.19 6.03
CA ALA A 100 -7.29 -0.32 6.57
C ALA A 100 -7.20 -1.84 6.71
N TYR A 101 -7.57 -2.36 7.88
CA TYR A 101 -7.62 -3.79 8.17
C TYR A 101 -8.60 -4.07 9.31
N HIS A 102 -9.03 -5.32 9.46
CA HIS A 102 -9.73 -5.75 10.68
C HIS A 102 -8.71 -6.20 11.73
N ALA A 103 -8.96 -5.86 12.99
CA ALA A 103 -8.18 -6.40 14.10
C ALA A 103 -8.26 -7.93 14.13
N ALA A 104 -7.32 -8.58 14.82
CA ALA A 104 -7.23 -10.05 14.90
C ALA A 104 -8.52 -10.72 15.46
N ASP A 105 -9.37 -9.94 16.14
CA ASP A 105 -10.65 -10.36 16.71
C ASP A 105 -11.73 -10.66 15.65
N GLY A 106 -11.43 -10.50 14.35
CA GLY A 106 -12.25 -10.97 13.24
C GLY A 106 -12.97 -9.85 12.47
N ALA A 107 -13.56 -10.23 11.33
CA ALA A 107 -14.20 -9.28 10.39
C ALA A 107 -15.47 -8.60 10.93
N GLU A 108 -15.99 -9.05 12.07
CA GLU A 108 -17.15 -8.45 12.75
C GLU A 108 -16.76 -7.22 13.59
N ALA A 109 -15.48 -7.09 13.97
CA ALA A 109 -14.97 -5.91 14.63
C ALA A 109 -14.92 -4.72 13.65
N PRO A 110 -15.15 -3.49 14.13
CA PRO A 110 -15.06 -2.32 13.28
C PRO A 110 -13.65 -2.24 12.64
N PRO A 111 -13.57 -1.90 11.34
CA PRO A 111 -12.29 -1.75 10.66
C PRO A 111 -11.40 -0.72 11.37
N VAL A 112 -10.12 -1.04 11.46
CA VAL A 112 -9.08 -0.17 12.01
C VAL A 112 -8.33 0.49 10.87
N LEU A 113 -8.06 1.77 11.02
CA LEU A 113 -7.25 2.59 10.13
C LEU A 113 -5.96 2.92 10.88
N SER A 114 -4.81 2.58 10.30
CA SER A 114 -3.52 3.02 10.81
C SER A 114 -2.89 4.00 9.82
N VAL A 115 -2.43 5.14 10.33
CA VAL A 115 -1.63 6.10 9.57
C VAL A 115 -0.20 5.98 10.05
N GLY A 116 0.76 5.94 9.15
CA GLY A 116 2.15 5.76 9.56
C GLY A 116 3.14 5.83 8.41
N ALA A 117 4.41 5.78 8.78
CA ALA A 117 5.52 5.80 7.84
C ALA A 117 6.52 4.69 8.16
N LYS A 118 7.07 4.06 7.11
CA LYS A 118 8.20 3.12 7.25
C LYS A 118 9.35 3.52 6.33
N GLN A 119 10.56 3.36 6.83
CA GLN A 119 11.78 3.54 6.05
C GLN A 119 12.20 2.21 5.44
N LEU A 120 12.50 2.24 4.16
CA LEU A 120 12.91 1.11 3.35
C LEU A 120 14.34 1.37 2.88
N SER A 121 15.20 0.38 3.11
CA SER A 121 16.60 0.45 2.71
C SER A 121 16.77 -0.10 1.29
N TYR A 122 17.63 0.55 0.51
CA TYR A 122 18.01 0.04 -0.81
C TYR A 122 18.62 -1.36 -0.68
N SER A 123 18.06 -2.33 -1.41
CA SER A 123 18.38 -3.75 -1.24
C SER A 123 19.03 -4.39 -2.46
N ALA A 124 19.11 -3.68 -3.59
CA ALA A 124 19.79 -4.15 -4.78
C ALA A 124 21.32 -4.14 -4.59
N PRO A 125 22.04 -5.13 -5.16
CA PRO A 125 23.47 -5.32 -4.91
C PRO A 125 24.35 -4.18 -5.46
N PHE A 126 23.90 -3.48 -6.49
CA PHE A 126 24.55 -2.31 -7.05
C PHE A 126 23.49 -1.28 -7.46
N PHE A 127 23.86 0.00 -7.41
CA PHE A 127 23.02 1.10 -7.87
C PHE A 127 23.25 1.34 -9.36
N ASP A 128 22.22 1.10 -10.17
CA ASP A 128 22.17 1.47 -11.59
C ASP A 128 21.25 2.70 -11.75
N PRO A 129 21.81 3.90 -12.04
CA PRO A 129 21.03 5.12 -12.18
C PRO A 129 19.98 5.06 -13.30
N GLU A 130 20.30 4.42 -14.43
CA GLU A 130 19.43 4.41 -15.60
C GLU A 130 18.22 3.49 -15.36
N ALA A 131 18.48 2.28 -14.87
CA ALA A 131 17.43 1.34 -14.47
C ALA A 131 16.59 1.90 -13.33
N TYR A 132 17.22 2.56 -12.34
CA TYR A 132 16.53 3.21 -11.24
C TYR A 132 15.56 4.27 -11.77
N HIS A 133 16.04 5.27 -12.52
CA HIS A 133 15.16 6.35 -12.99
C HIS A 133 14.06 5.90 -13.96
N LYS A 134 14.28 4.85 -14.76
CA LYS A 134 13.27 4.30 -15.68
C LYS A 134 12.22 3.46 -14.97
N LEU A 135 12.61 2.58 -14.06
CA LEU A 135 11.72 1.58 -13.45
C LEU A 135 11.01 2.11 -12.20
N ILE A 136 11.59 3.09 -11.52
CA ILE A 136 11.03 3.61 -10.27
C ILE A 136 9.69 4.32 -10.43
N ARG A 137 9.39 4.79 -11.65
CA ARG A 137 8.07 5.33 -12.01
C ARG A 137 6.97 4.26 -11.99
N ARG A 138 7.31 2.98 -12.12
CA ARG A 138 6.37 1.84 -12.11
C ARG A 138 6.16 1.27 -10.70
N GLY A 139 7.11 1.49 -9.81
CA GLY A 139 7.09 0.96 -8.45
C GLY A 139 8.48 0.97 -7.82
N TYR A 140 8.51 0.99 -6.49
CA TYR A 140 9.73 0.94 -5.68
C TYR A 140 9.99 -0.46 -5.10
N ASP A 141 9.04 -1.37 -5.25
CA ASP A 141 9.06 -2.76 -4.80
C ASP A 141 10.33 -3.52 -5.21
N VAL A 142 10.77 -3.33 -6.47
CA VAL A 142 11.95 -4.00 -7.04
C VAL A 142 13.24 -3.71 -6.27
N TYR A 143 13.39 -2.49 -5.75
CA TYR A 143 14.66 -2.03 -5.17
C TYR A 143 14.70 -2.07 -3.64
N TYR A 144 13.55 -2.08 -2.98
CA TYR A 144 13.45 -1.84 -1.53
C TYR A 144 12.86 -3.03 -0.75
N ARG A 145 12.58 -4.17 -1.40
CA ARG A 145 12.06 -5.41 -0.78
C ARG A 145 10.87 -5.20 0.15
N ASP A 146 9.98 -4.27 -0.22
CA ASP A 146 8.82 -3.95 0.59
C ASP A 146 7.58 -4.72 0.12
N ASP A 147 6.85 -5.30 1.06
CA ASP A 147 5.57 -5.98 0.83
C ASP A 147 4.37 -5.02 0.93
N GLY A 148 4.62 -3.75 1.28
CA GLY A 148 3.59 -2.74 1.45
C GLY A 148 2.73 -2.91 2.71
N ALA A 149 3.04 -3.89 3.57
CA ALA A 149 2.26 -4.17 4.77
C ALA A 149 2.25 -2.99 5.76
N PRO A 150 1.23 -2.92 6.64
CA PRO A 150 1.13 -1.87 7.65
C PRO A 150 2.42 -1.73 8.48
N PRO A 151 2.81 -0.51 8.86
CA PRO A 151 3.99 -0.31 9.69
C PRO A 151 3.77 -0.94 11.08
N ALA A 152 4.90 -1.32 11.71
CA ALA A 152 4.91 -1.75 13.11
C ALA A 152 4.26 -0.69 14.01
N GLU A 153 3.68 -1.11 15.13
CA GLU A 153 2.94 -0.22 16.05
C GLU A 153 3.70 1.03 16.45
N ALA A 154 4.99 0.88 16.79
CA ALA A 154 5.87 1.99 17.16
C ALA A 154 6.13 3.01 16.03
N LYS A 155 5.73 2.72 14.79
CA LYS A 155 5.89 3.57 13.60
C LYS A 155 4.55 4.09 13.07
N ARG A 156 3.45 3.81 13.76
CA ARG A 156 2.13 4.37 13.47
C ARG A 156 2.05 5.75 14.10
N CYS A 157 1.69 6.73 13.29
CA CYS A 157 1.46 8.11 13.70
C CYS A 157 0.07 8.27 14.33
N ALA A 158 -0.93 7.53 13.82
CA ALA A 158 -2.27 7.50 14.37
C ALA A 158 -2.93 6.14 14.13
N VAL A 159 -3.89 5.80 14.99
CA VAL A 159 -4.79 4.66 14.83
C VAL A 159 -6.21 5.17 15.06
N LEU A 160 -7.09 4.94 14.10
CA LEU A 160 -8.49 5.36 14.12
C LEU A 160 -9.38 4.14 13.93
N THR A 161 -10.57 4.16 14.51
CA THR A 161 -11.59 3.14 14.29
C THR A 161 -12.62 3.69 13.31
N TYR A 162 -12.97 2.92 12.28
CA TYR A 162 -13.95 3.34 11.30
C TYR A 162 -15.38 3.14 11.81
N THR A 163 -16.12 4.24 11.83
CA THR A 163 -17.55 4.31 12.13
C THR A 163 -18.24 5.07 10.98
N PRO A 164 -19.22 4.48 10.27
CA PRO A 164 -19.87 5.13 9.13
C PRO A 164 -20.48 6.50 9.45
N ASP A 165 -21.04 6.65 10.67
CA ASP A 165 -21.71 7.87 11.11
C ASP A 165 -20.73 9.03 11.33
N GLU A 166 -19.46 8.73 11.64
CA GLU A 166 -18.41 9.73 11.90
C GLU A 166 -17.49 9.92 10.68
N ARG A 167 -17.88 9.40 9.49
CA ARG A 167 -17.06 9.40 8.28
C ARG A 167 -16.46 10.77 7.96
N LEU A 168 -17.21 11.86 8.12
CA LEU A 168 -16.72 13.21 7.84
C LEU A 168 -15.64 13.66 8.84
N ALA A 169 -15.85 13.42 10.14
CA ALA A 169 -14.85 13.71 11.16
C ALA A 169 -13.59 12.85 10.96
N LEU A 170 -13.77 11.57 10.58
CA LEU A 170 -12.66 10.67 10.27
C LEU A 170 -11.86 11.10 9.05
N ARG A 171 -12.49 11.69 8.01
CA ARG A 171 -11.77 12.28 6.87
C ARG A 171 -10.81 13.37 7.31
N GLU A 172 -11.28 14.28 8.15
CA GLU A 172 -10.47 15.40 8.66
C GLU A 172 -9.35 14.89 9.56
N ALA A 173 -9.66 13.97 10.49
CA ALA A 173 -8.67 13.35 11.36
C ALA A 173 -7.58 12.59 10.59
N LEU A 174 -7.98 11.85 9.55
CA LEU A 174 -7.06 11.11 8.68
C LEU A 174 -6.13 12.06 7.90
N ALA A 175 -6.68 13.13 7.31
CA ALA A 175 -5.88 14.11 6.59
C ALA A 175 -4.89 14.83 7.51
N ALA A 176 -5.33 15.22 8.71
CA ALA A 176 -4.47 15.83 9.73
C ALA A 176 -3.36 14.88 10.17
N ALA A 177 -3.69 13.61 10.42
CA ALA A 177 -2.72 12.59 10.80
C ALA A 177 -1.66 12.35 9.71
N LEU A 178 -2.06 12.31 8.44
CA LEU A 178 -1.14 12.15 7.31
C LEU A 178 -0.18 13.34 7.18
N LEU A 179 -0.69 14.57 7.33
CA LEU A 179 0.14 15.78 7.31
C LEU A 179 1.14 15.81 8.47
N ALA A 180 0.68 15.49 9.69
CA ALA A 180 1.56 15.43 10.86
C ALA A 180 2.65 14.35 10.72
N CYS A 181 2.28 13.19 10.17
CA CYS A 181 3.21 12.07 9.95
C CYS A 181 4.22 12.35 8.82
N ALA A 182 3.90 13.28 7.92
CA ALA A 182 4.77 13.68 6.83
C ALA A 182 5.85 14.70 7.23
N GLN A 183 5.78 15.31 8.41
CA GLN A 183 6.80 16.25 8.89
C GLN A 183 8.06 15.50 9.32
#